data_AF-A0A428RBT0-F1
#
_entry.id   AF-A0A428RBT0-F1
#
_cell.length_a   1.000
_cell.length_b   1.000
_cell.length_c   1.000
_cell.angle_alpha   90.00
_cell.angle_beta   90.00
_cell.angle_gamma   90.00
#
_symmetry.space_group_name_H-M   'P 1'
#
loop_
_entity.id
_entity.type
_entity.pdbx_description
1 polymer ?
#
loop_
_entity_poly.entity_id
_entity_poly.type
_entity_poly.pdbx_seq_one_letter_code
_entity_poly.pdbx_strand_id
1 'polypeptide(L)'
;MSWILWLGTLIAAAQAASLDSICSKSYAQAALSIDNLPPGIKIDSSSLSAELFTNQTLSSDWFPTSTVDYCNITFAYTHDGIANDKFHVTYWVPAPDEFKNRYLSTGGGGFAINRGTRYAPSGIIAGAVSGQTDGGFGSFATNFNQVFLLANGTVNWQAVHMHGYQAHHELALIGKQFARNLYNILDDEKIYSYYQGCSEGGREGWSQVQRYADQFDGVVVGAPAFHYSQQQVNLLFANVIEQTINYFPPTCELDKIMNLTIEACDALDGKTDGVVSRTDLCKLHFDIDDVIGESYSCDAVASNGGLRNHQVTSAATPAQSGKVTAQAAKLVKTYLDGLHDSDGRRIYLTSQLGSDFTNAYPQYNNDTESWEMALVSLGSEWVARFLNLQDTTMLSNFDNVTYDDLRDWITLGLQKYYDTLQTNWPDLTPFQSAGGKILHLHGESDPGIPAGSSVYYYEAVRKLMYPSLGYNESVSKLDDFYRLFLIPGGAHCSPNPNQPGGGWPQDTLQTVIDWVENGEAPQKLNNTSGIEEVCRWPLRPLWSKNGTAFECTYDQKSLDTWMYEFDAFKVPIF
;
A
#
# COMPACT_ATOMS: atom_id res chain seq x y z
N MET A 1 -31.19 -49.76 -56.60
CA MET A 1 -30.33 -49.73 -55.40
C MET A 1 -29.94 -48.29 -55.14
N SER A 2 -30.61 -47.63 -54.19
CA SER A 2 -30.26 -46.29 -53.71
C SER A 2 -29.74 -46.48 -52.28
N TRP A 3 -28.51 -46.06 -52.04
CA TRP A 3 -27.89 -46.08 -50.70
C TRP A 3 -28.11 -44.72 -50.06
N ILE A 4 -28.91 -44.69 -49.00
CA ILE A 4 -29.08 -43.52 -48.13
C ILE A 4 -27.96 -43.60 -47.08
N LEU A 5 -27.01 -42.67 -47.16
CA LEU A 5 -26.00 -42.43 -46.12
C LEU A 5 -26.64 -41.62 -44.99
N TRP A 6 -26.81 -42.25 -43.83
CA TRP A 6 -27.13 -41.57 -42.58
C TRP A 6 -25.85 -40.93 -42.03
N LEU A 7 -25.77 -39.59 -42.07
CA LEU A 7 -24.81 -38.83 -41.29
C LEU A 7 -25.34 -38.71 -39.87
N GLY A 8 -24.82 -39.55 -38.97
CA GLY A 8 -25.02 -39.38 -37.53
C GLY A 8 -24.23 -38.18 -37.04
N THR A 9 -24.92 -37.09 -36.72
CA THR A 9 -24.34 -35.98 -35.94
C THR A 9 -24.11 -36.46 -34.51
N LEU A 10 -22.86 -36.79 -34.19
CA LEU A 10 -22.39 -36.89 -32.81
C LEU A 10 -22.42 -35.49 -32.21
N ILE A 11 -23.47 -35.18 -31.45
CA ILE A 11 -23.47 -34.05 -30.53
C ILE A 11 -22.54 -34.48 -29.39
N ALA A 12 -21.28 -34.08 -29.47
CA ALA A 12 -20.41 -34.10 -28.30
C ALA A 12 -21.01 -33.09 -27.32
N ALA A 13 -21.59 -33.58 -26.23
CA ALA A 13 -21.87 -32.74 -25.09
C ALA A 13 -20.51 -32.17 -24.64
N ALA A 14 -20.28 -30.87 -24.88
CA ALA A 14 -19.15 -30.16 -24.32
C ALA A 14 -19.31 -30.24 -22.79
N GLN A 15 -18.59 -31.17 -22.17
CA GLN A 15 -18.59 -31.30 -20.74
C GLN A 15 -17.92 -30.05 -20.20
N ALA A 16 -18.62 -29.27 -19.38
CA ALA A 16 -18.05 -28.08 -18.76
C ALA A 16 -16.74 -28.48 -18.07
N ALA A 17 -15.67 -27.75 -18.34
CA ALA A 17 -14.38 -28.00 -17.73
C ALA A 17 -14.55 -27.92 -16.19
N SER A 18 -13.98 -28.88 -15.46
CA SER A 18 -13.87 -28.80 -14.00
C SER A 18 -12.59 -28.06 -13.59
N LEU A 19 -12.50 -27.64 -12.32
CA LEU A 19 -11.26 -27.08 -11.78
C LEU A 19 -10.06 -28.03 -11.97
N ASP A 20 -10.22 -29.33 -11.70
CA ASP A 20 -9.17 -30.33 -11.97
C ASP A 20 -8.72 -30.36 -13.44
N SER A 21 -9.66 -30.21 -14.38
CA SER A 21 -9.35 -30.27 -15.81
C SER A 21 -8.54 -29.07 -16.28
N ILE A 22 -8.92 -27.86 -15.86
CA ILE A 22 -8.18 -26.64 -16.18
C ILE A 22 -6.85 -26.57 -15.43
N CYS A 23 -6.74 -27.26 -14.29
CA CYS A 23 -5.51 -27.39 -13.53
C CYS A 23 -4.54 -28.46 -14.07
N SER A 24 -4.94 -29.21 -15.11
CA SER A 24 -4.00 -30.11 -15.76
C SER A 24 -2.93 -29.31 -16.53
N LYS A 25 -1.68 -29.74 -16.41
CA LYS A 25 -0.56 -29.11 -17.14
C LYS A 25 -0.83 -29.00 -18.63
N SER A 26 -1.42 -30.02 -19.25
CA SER A 26 -1.75 -30.02 -20.67
C SER A 26 -2.78 -28.96 -21.06
N TYR A 27 -3.83 -28.78 -20.25
CA TYR A 27 -4.87 -27.78 -20.53
C TYR A 27 -4.31 -26.37 -20.36
N ALA A 28 -3.62 -26.12 -19.24
CA ALA A 28 -2.99 -24.83 -18.97
C ALA A 28 -1.91 -24.48 -20.02
N GLN A 29 -1.09 -25.45 -20.46
CA GLN A 29 -0.12 -25.23 -21.55
C GLN A 29 -0.79 -24.90 -22.88
N ALA A 30 -1.93 -25.51 -23.21
CA ALA A 30 -2.67 -25.16 -24.43
C ALA A 30 -3.18 -23.71 -24.38
N ALA A 31 -3.57 -23.22 -23.20
CA ALA A 31 -3.98 -21.83 -22.99
C ALA A 31 -2.81 -20.81 -23.05
N LEU A 32 -1.54 -21.27 -22.99
CA LEU A 32 -0.36 -20.40 -23.14
C LEU A 32 -0.03 -20.04 -24.60
N SER A 33 -0.74 -20.57 -25.60
CA SER A 33 -0.57 -20.11 -26.98
C SER A 33 -1.14 -18.70 -27.10
N ILE A 34 -0.30 -17.70 -26.81
CA ILE A 34 -0.71 -16.31 -26.79
C ILE A 34 -0.21 -15.60 -28.04
N ASP A 35 -1.01 -15.65 -29.11
CA ASP A 35 -0.69 -14.99 -30.38
C ASP A 35 -0.80 -13.45 -30.31
N ASN A 36 -1.30 -12.91 -29.19
CA ASN A 36 -1.61 -11.50 -28.96
C ASN A 36 -0.83 -10.83 -27.81
N LEU A 37 0.34 -11.34 -27.41
CA LEU A 37 1.20 -10.61 -26.46
C LEU A 37 1.81 -9.36 -27.11
N PRO A 38 2.19 -8.35 -26.31
CA PRO A 38 3.03 -7.26 -26.78
C PRO A 38 4.25 -7.78 -27.54
N PRO A 39 4.65 -7.12 -28.64
CA PRO A 39 5.87 -7.48 -29.35
C PRO A 39 7.07 -7.55 -28.40
N GLY A 40 7.80 -8.66 -28.46
CA GLY A 40 9.02 -8.85 -27.67
C GLY A 40 8.87 -9.64 -26.38
N ILE A 41 7.66 -10.09 -25.96
CA ILE A 41 7.52 -11.05 -24.85
C ILE A 41 7.41 -12.47 -25.40
N LYS A 42 8.21 -13.38 -24.84
CA LYS A 42 8.18 -14.81 -25.20
C LYS A 42 7.91 -15.69 -23.98
N ILE A 43 6.81 -16.42 -24.01
CA ILE A 43 6.46 -17.38 -22.96
C ILE A 43 7.32 -18.64 -23.07
N ASP A 44 7.91 -19.08 -21.95
CA ASP A 44 8.55 -20.38 -21.80
C ASP A 44 7.51 -21.41 -21.35
N SER A 45 6.73 -21.93 -22.29
CA SER A 45 5.67 -22.92 -22.00
C SER A 45 6.19 -24.22 -21.38
N SER A 46 7.49 -24.51 -21.52
CA SER A 46 8.13 -25.67 -20.91
C SER A 46 8.27 -25.53 -19.39
N SER A 47 8.35 -24.29 -18.89
CA SER A 47 8.45 -23.97 -17.46
C SER A 47 7.13 -24.10 -16.69
N LEU A 48 6.00 -24.33 -17.37
CA LEU A 48 4.70 -24.35 -16.71
C LEU A 48 4.61 -25.44 -15.64
N SER A 49 4.17 -25.05 -14.45
CA SER A 49 3.65 -25.91 -13.39
C SER A 49 2.19 -25.55 -13.09
N ALA A 50 1.41 -26.56 -12.71
CA ALA A 50 0.04 -26.38 -12.25
C ALA A 50 -0.18 -27.26 -11.02
N GLU A 51 -0.78 -26.71 -9.97
CA GLU A 51 -1.03 -27.39 -8.71
C GLU A 51 -2.43 -27.04 -8.19
N LEU A 52 -3.21 -28.06 -7.86
CA LEU A 52 -4.57 -27.90 -7.35
C LEU A 52 -4.55 -27.75 -5.84
N PHE A 53 -5.22 -26.72 -5.35
CA PHE A 53 -5.43 -26.45 -3.93
C PHE A 53 -6.92 -26.61 -3.61
N THR A 54 -7.22 -27.46 -2.64
CA THR A 54 -8.60 -27.70 -2.17
C THR A 54 -8.73 -27.38 -0.69
N ASN A 55 -9.92 -26.92 -0.29
CA ASN A 55 -10.31 -26.62 1.08
C ASN A 55 -9.32 -25.68 1.79
N GLN A 56 -8.82 -24.65 1.08
CA GLN A 56 -7.88 -23.69 1.65
C GLN A 56 -8.66 -22.61 2.41
N THR A 57 -8.48 -22.56 3.72
CA THR A 57 -9.08 -21.51 4.56
C THR A 57 -8.07 -20.41 4.82
N LEU A 58 -8.36 -19.21 4.35
CA LEU A 58 -7.46 -18.06 4.38
C LEU A 58 -8.22 -16.83 4.89
N SER A 59 -7.50 -15.90 5.49
CA SER A 59 -8.04 -14.64 6.01
C SER A 59 -7.00 -13.53 5.90
N SER A 60 -7.47 -12.28 5.82
CA SER A 60 -6.65 -11.09 5.73
C SER A 60 -7.43 -9.89 6.26
N ASP A 61 -6.76 -8.77 6.49
CA ASP A 61 -7.43 -7.50 6.75
C ASP A 61 -8.23 -7.02 5.53
N TRP A 62 -7.95 -7.55 4.34
CA TRP A 62 -8.48 -7.07 3.05
C TRP A 62 -9.59 -7.93 2.44
N PHE A 63 -9.94 -9.06 3.09
CA PHE A 63 -11.04 -9.93 2.71
C PHE A 63 -11.47 -10.79 3.91
N PRO A 64 -12.78 -11.13 4.02
CA PRO A 64 -13.26 -11.97 5.10
C PRO A 64 -12.71 -13.40 5.00
N THR A 65 -12.63 -14.07 6.15
CA THR A 65 -12.23 -15.49 6.20
C THR A 65 -13.08 -16.32 5.25
N SER A 66 -12.41 -16.97 4.30
CA SER A 66 -13.07 -17.72 3.23
C SER A 66 -12.35 -19.05 3.01
N THR A 67 -13.13 -20.07 2.67
CA THR A 67 -12.62 -21.38 2.25
C THR A 67 -12.79 -21.49 0.74
N VAL A 68 -11.68 -21.68 0.02
CA VAL A 68 -11.66 -21.66 -1.44
C VAL A 68 -10.91 -22.86 -2.03
N ASP A 69 -11.32 -23.25 -3.22
CA ASP A 69 -10.61 -24.16 -4.11
C ASP A 69 -10.09 -23.35 -5.30
N TYR A 70 -8.83 -23.57 -5.68
CA TYR A 70 -8.22 -22.89 -6.82
C TYR A 70 -7.08 -23.70 -7.40
N CYS A 71 -6.72 -23.40 -8.64
CA CYS A 71 -5.50 -23.93 -9.23
C CYS A 71 -4.43 -22.84 -9.29
N ASN A 72 -3.22 -23.18 -8.87
CA ASN A 72 -2.04 -22.35 -9.01
C ASN A 72 -1.31 -22.74 -10.30
N ILE A 73 -1.18 -21.80 -11.23
CA ILE A 73 -0.47 -22.00 -12.50
C ILE A 73 0.71 -21.03 -12.55
N THR A 74 1.93 -21.55 -12.62
CA THR A 74 3.15 -20.75 -12.66
C THR A 74 3.92 -21.04 -13.95
N PHE A 75 4.42 -20.01 -14.60
CA PHE A 75 5.29 -20.15 -15.78
C PHE A 75 6.19 -18.93 -15.93
N ALA A 76 7.18 -19.05 -16.81
CA ALA A 76 8.15 -18.01 -17.09
C ALA A 76 7.98 -17.36 -18.46
N TYR A 77 8.51 -16.14 -18.59
CA TYR A 77 8.67 -15.44 -19.86
C TYR A 77 10.02 -14.71 -19.93
N THR A 78 10.41 -14.30 -21.14
CA THR A 78 11.64 -13.56 -21.45
C THR A 78 11.34 -12.42 -22.40
N HIS A 79 12.25 -11.44 -22.52
CA HIS A 79 12.15 -10.40 -23.54
C HIS A 79 13.11 -10.65 -24.71
N ASP A 80 12.60 -10.48 -25.93
CA ASP A 80 13.41 -10.58 -27.14
C ASP A 80 14.55 -9.55 -27.11
N GLY A 81 15.76 -10.02 -27.40
CA GLY A 81 16.95 -9.16 -27.45
C GLY A 81 17.59 -8.85 -26.11
N ILE A 82 17.04 -9.33 -24.97
CA ILE A 82 17.68 -9.23 -23.66
C ILE A 82 18.24 -10.60 -23.28
N ALA A 83 19.56 -10.66 -23.05
CA ALA A 83 20.23 -11.93 -22.76
C ALA A 83 20.02 -12.35 -21.30
N ASN A 84 19.62 -13.60 -21.09
CA ASN A 84 19.45 -14.24 -19.77
C ASN A 84 18.40 -13.60 -18.87
N ASP A 85 17.47 -12.81 -19.41
CA ASP A 85 16.34 -12.34 -18.65
C ASP A 85 15.31 -13.48 -18.51
N LYS A 86 14.75 -13.63 -17.31
CA LYS A 86 13.72 -14.63 -17.03
C LYS A 86 12.86 -14.15 -15.89
N PHE A 87 11.56 -14.12 -16.14
CA PHE A 87 10.54 -13.60 -15.24
C PHE A 87 9.56 -14.71 -14.95
N HIS A 88 9.06 -14.80 -13.73
CA HIS A 88 8.03 -15.75 -13.35
C HIS A 88 6.74 -15.02 -13.00
N VAL A 89 5.63 -15.61 -13.41
CA VAL A 89 4.29 -15.21 -13.03
C VAL A 89 3.55 -16.41 -12.48
N THR A 90 2.74 -16.17 -11.46
CA THR A 90 1.79 -17.14 -10.92
C THR A 90 0.40 -16.57 -11.09
N TYR A 91 -0.52 -17.39 -11.57
CA TYR A 91 -1.95 -17.12 -11.60
C TYR A 91 -2.71 -18.12 -10.75
N TRP A 92 -3.54 -17.62 -9.85
CA TRP A 92 -4.54 -18.40 -9.12
C TRP A 92 -5.86 -18.32 -9.88
N VAL A 93 -6.37 -19.48 -10.28
CA VAL A 93 -7.54 -19.59 -11.16
C VAL A 93 -8.71 -20.25 -10.42
N PRO A 94 -9.91 -19.65 -10.43
CA PRO A 94 -11.10 -20.24 -9.81
C PRO A 94 -11.68 -21.38 -10.65
N ALA A 95 -12.64 -22.12 -10.09
CA ALA A 95 -13.40 -23.09 -10.87
C ALA A 95 -14.17 -22.40 -12.02
N PRO A 96 -14.37 -23.07 -13.18
CA PRO A 96 -15.04 -22.46 -14.33
C PRO A 96 -16.45 -21.91 -14.08
N ASP A 97 -17.20 -22.47 -13.14
CA ASP A 97 -18.53 -21.99 -12.73
C ASP A 97 -18.48 -20.78 -11.77
N GLU A 98 -17.35 -20.59 -11.09
CA GLU A 98 -17.10 -19.45 -10.20
C GLU A 98 -16.47 -18.25 -10.92
N PHE A 99 -15.84 -18.47 -12.08
CA PHE A 99 -15.23 -17.40 -12.87
C PHE A 99 -16.28 -16.42 -13.43
N LYS A 100 -16.06 -15.12 -13.22
CA LYS A 100 -16.98 -14.02 -13.59
C LYS A 100 -16.42 -13.10 -14.68
N ASN A 101 -15.54 -13.61 -15.56
CA ASN A 101 -14.83 -12.79 -16.56
C ASN A 101 -14.03 -11.64 -15.93
N ARG A 102 -13.38 -11.91 -14.80
CA ARG A 102 -12.59 -10.93 -14.04
C ARG A 102 -11.12 -11.31 -13.99
N TYR A 103 -10.26 -10.30 -13.97
CA TYR A 103 -8.83 -10.41 -13.73
C TYR A 103 -8.44 -9.53 -12.54
N LEU A 104 -7.51 -9.99 -11.70
CA LEU A 104 -6.96 -9.25 -10.57
C LEU A 104 -5.44 -9.28 -10.57
N SER A 105 -4.78 -8.13 -10.46
CA SER A 105 -3.38 -8.04 -10.06
C SER A 105 -3.25 -7.72 -8.58
N THR A 106 -2.25 -8.33 -7.92
CA THR A 106 -1.90 -8.05 -6.53
C THR A 106 -0.51 -7.42 -6.42
N GLY A 107 -0.30 -6.61 -5.38
CA GLY A 107 0.93 -5.86 -5.15
C GLY A 107 1.87 -6.42 -4.09
N GLY A 108 3.00 -5.72 -3.93
CA GLY A 108 4.08 -5.98 -3.00
C GLY A 108 4.01 -5.25 -1.66
N GLY A 109 5.17 -4.94 -1.10
CA GLY A 109 5.31 -4.18 0.14
C GLY A 109 6.75 -4.11 0.66
N GLY A 110 7.19 -2.94 1.12
CA GLY A 110 8.62 -2.67 1.33
C GLY A 110 9.36 -2.78 -0.01
N PHE A 111 10.47 -3.52 -0.07
CA PHE A 111 11.18 -3.78 -1.33
C PHE A 111 10.72 -5.05 -2.06
N ALA A 112 9.69 -5.75 -1.57
CA ALA A 112 9.12 -6.90 -2.26
C ALA A 112 8.08 -6.44 -3.29
N ILE A 113 8.11 -7.03 -4.50
CA ILE A 113 7.14 -6.73 -5.59
C ILE A 113 5.85 -7.57 -5.50
N ASN A 114 5.80 -8.54 -4.59
CA ASN A 114 4.63 -9.38 -4.34
C ASN A 114 4.52 -9.73 -2.85
N ARG A 115 3.39 -10.33 -2.46
CA ARG A 115 3.11 -10.83 -1.11
C ARG A 115 2.78 -12.32 -1.08
N GLY A 116 3.20 -13.08 -2.10
CA GLY A 116 2.91 -14.50 -2.20
C GLY A 116 1.41 -14.78 -2.17
N THR A 117 1.04 -15.89 -1.52
CA THR A 117 -0.36 -16.33 -1.42
C THR A 117 -1.22 -15.52 -0.45
N ARG A 118 -0.68 -14.49 0.22
CA ARG A 118 -1.45 -13.66 1.19
C ARG A 118 -2.67 -13.01 0.55
N TYR A 119 -2.60 -12.64 -0.72
CA TYR A 119 -3.71 -12.04 -1.49
C TYR A 119 -4.32 -12.98 -2.54
N ALA A 120 -3.86 -14.24 -2.61
CA ALA A 120 -4.39 -15.21 -3.58
C ALA A 120 -5.92 -15.36 -3.50
N PRO A 121 -6.55 -15.44 -2.31
CA PRO A 121 -8.00 -15.60 -2.20
C PRO A 121 -8.81 -14.41 -2.70
N SER A 122 -8.28 -13.18 -2.67
CA SER A 122 -9.03 -11.98 -3.04
C SER A 122 -9.69 -12.13 -4.41
N GLY A 123 -8.92 -12.57 -5.40
CA GLY A 123 -9.45 -12.78 -6.75
C GLY A 123 -10.36 -14.00 -6.83
N ILE A 124 -10.04 -15.10 -6.15
CA ILE A 124 -10.87 -16.31 -6.16
C ILE A 124 -12.27 -16.02 -5.60
N ILE A 125 -12.34 -15.32 -4.45
CA ILE A 125 -13.60 -14.86 -3.84
C ILE A 125 -14.39 -13.95 -4.79
N ALA A 126 -13.68 -13.10 -5.54
CA ALA A 126 -14.29 -12.20 -6.52
C ALA A 126 -14.61 -12.88 -7.87
N GLY A 127 -14.32 -14.18 -8.05
CA GLY A 127 -14.50 -14.88 -9.33
C GLY A 127 -13.53 -14.42 -10.42
N ALA A 128 -12.32 -14.03 -10.05
CA ALA A 128 -11.27 -13.52 -10.91
C ALA A 128 -10.07 -14.45 -10.99
N VAL A 129 -9.41 -14.48 -12.15
CA VAL A 129 -8.01 -14.95 -12.24
C VAL A 129 -7.12 -13.91 -11.57
N SER A 130 -6.42 -14.29 -10.50
CA SER A 130 -5.53 -13.40 -9.74
C SER A 130 -4.07 -13.68 -10.04
N GLY A 131 -3.22 -12.66 -10.16
CA GLY A 131 -1.81 -12.79 -10.52
C GLY A 131 -0.80 -12.16 -9.55
N GLN A 132 0.40 -12.73 -9.54
CA GLN A 132 1.62 -12.13 -8.97
C GLN A 132 2.84 -12.33 -9.90
N THR A 133 3.87 -11.50 -9.74
CA THR A 133 5.14 -11.57 -10.49
C THR A 133 6.35 -11.57 -9.55
N ASP A 134 7.47 -12.16 -9.98
CA ASP A 134 8.78 -12.05 -9.31
C ASP A 134 9.61 -10.84 -9.77
N GLY A 135 9.11 -10.05 -10.72
CA GLY A 135 9.82 -8.88 -11.28
C GLY A 135 11.12 -9.22 -12.01
N GLY A 136 11.41 -10.52 -12.26
CA GLY A 136 12.67 -10.98 -12.82
C GLY A 136 13.81 -10.97 -11.81
N PHE A 137 13.50 -10.94 -10.52
CA PHE A 137 14.51 -10.90 -9.46
C PHE A 137 15.10 -12.29 -9.17
N GLY A 138 14.70 -13.31 -9.94
CA GLY A 138 15.22 -14.68 -9.89
C GLY A 138 14.39 -15.63 -9.05
N SER A 139 13.56 -15.13 -8.12
CA SER A 139 12.55 -15.91 -7.41
C SER A 139 11.48 -14.99 -6.81
N PHE A 140 10.30 -15.55 -6.48
CA PHE A 140 9.25 -14.81 -5.76
C PHE A 140 9.67 -14.33 -4.35
N ALA A 141 10.76 -14.88 -3.79
CA ALA A 141 11.29 -14.51 -2.48
C ALA A 141 12.44 -13.48 -2.56
N THR A 142 12.91 -13.16 -3.77
CA THR A 142 13.97 -12.16 -3.97
C THR A 142 13.33 -10.77 -4.03
N ASN A 143 13.84 -9.84 -3.25
CA ASN A 143 13.34 -8.47 -3.20
C ASN A 143 14.16 -7.54 -4.11
N PHE A 144 13.57 -6.41 -4.50
CA PHE A 144 14.19 -5.42 -5.37
C PHE A 144 15.55 -4.92 -4.85
N ASN A 145 15.69 -4.68 -3.55
CA ASN A 145 16.94 -4.22 -2.94
C ASN A 145 18.10 -5.20 -3.14
N GLN A 146 17.83 -6.51 -3.23
CA GLN A 146 18.86 -7.54 -3.43
C GLN A 146 19.40 -7.58 -4.87
N VAL A 147 18.63 -7.08 -5.84
CA VAL A 147 18.99 -7.09 -7.27
C VAL A 147 19.21 -5.70 -7.86
N PHE A 148 19.03 -4.65 -7.04
CA PHE A 148 19.15 -3.25 -7.47
C PHE A 148 20.58 -2.88 -7.88
N LEU A 149 21.61 -3.38 -7.20
CA LEU A 149 23.01 -3.16 -7.58
C LEU A 149 23.54 -4.34 -8.39
N LEU A 150 24.19 -4.03 -9.51
CA LEU A 150 25.02 -4.98 -10.23
C LEU A 150 26.37 -5.16 -9.52
N ALA A 151 27.03 -6.29 -9.76
CA ALA A 151 28.34 -6.60 -9.16
C ALA A 151 29.46 -5.58 -9.51
N ASN A 152 29.26 -4.77 -10.55
CA ASN A 152 30.18 -3.69 -10.93
C ASN A 152 29.92 -2.36 -10.18
N GLY A 153 28.98 -2.35 -9.21
CA GLY A 153 28.60 -1.17 -8.42
C GLY A 153 27.66 -0.19 -9.13
N THR A 154 27.12 -0.54 -10.30
CA THR A 154 26.14 0.29 -11.01
C THR A 154 24.71 -0.19 -10.79
N VAL A 155 23.75 0.72 -11.03
CA VAL A 155 22.31 0.42 -10.94
C VAL A 155 21.91 -0.60 -11.99
N ASN A 156 21.20 -1.64 -11.55
CA ASN A 156 20.45 -2.54 -12.41
C ASN A 156 19.14 -1.85 -12.86
N TRP A 157 19.21 -1.03 -13.91
CA TRP A 157 18.06 -0.28 -14.38
C TRP A 157 16.90 -1.18 -14.82
N GLN A 158 17.17 -2.37 -15.36
CA GLN A 158 16.10 -3.33 -15.67
C GLN A 158 15.28 -3.66 -14.42
N ALA A 159 15.93 -3.99 -13.29
CA ALA A 159 15.21 -4.22 -12.04
C ALA A 159 14.45 -2.98 -11.54
N VAL A 160 14.98 -1.77 -11.73
CA VAL A 160 14.30 -0.51 -11.38
C VAL A 160 13.02 -0.32 -12.19
N HIS A 161 13.06 -0.53 -13.51
CA HIS A 161 11.88 -0.42 -14.37
C HIS A 161 10.85 -1.50 -14.05
N MET A 162 11.30 -2.74 -13.81
CA MET A 162 10.44 -3.87 -13.46
C MET A 162 9.72 -3.64 -12.14
N HIS A 163 10.43 -3.16 -11.10
CA HIS A 163 9.81 -2.78 -9.82
C HIS A 163 8.90 -1.55 -9.95
N GLY A 164 9.35 -0.53 -10.68
CA GLY A 164 8.67 0.76 -10.78
C GLY A 164 7.29 0.65 -11.43
N TYR A 165 7.18 -0.07 -12.53
CA TYR A 165 5.91 -0.16 -13.29
C TYR A 165 5.78 -1.37 -14.22
N GLN A 166 6.88 -1.87 -14.78
CA GLN A 166 6.81 -2.73 -15.96
C GLN A 166 6.35 -4.16 -15.64
N ALA A 167 6.78 -4.74 -14.51
CA ALA A 167 6.41 -6.11 -14.18
C ALA A 167 4.90 -6.25 -13.90
N HIS A 168 4.28 -5.27 -13.26
CA HIS A 168 2.82 -5.27 -13.05
C HIS A 168 2.03 -5.05 -14.34
N HIS A 169 2.56 -4.23 -15.25
CA HIS A 169 1.95 -4.05 -16.57
C HIS A 169 1.93 -5.37 -17.34
N GLU A 170 3.07 -6.06 -17.39
CA GLU A 170 3.23 -7.34 -18.08
C GLU A 170 2.42 -8.45 -17.41
N LEU A 171 2.40 -8.50 -16.07
CA LEU A 171 1.56 -9.40 -15.29
C LEU A 171 0.08 -9.28 -15.70
N ALA A 172 -0.43 -8.05 -15.85
CA ALA A 172 -1.81 -7.83 -16.23
C ALA A 172 -2.08 -8.13 -17.70
N LEU A 173 -1.17 -7.81 -18.63
CA LEU A 173 -1.34 -8.15 -20.04
C LEU A 173 -1.35 -9.67 -20.28
N ILE A 174 -0.35 -10.37 -19.73
CA ILE A 174 -0.24 -11.83 -19.83
C ILE A 174 -1.43 -12.48 -19.14
N GLY A 175 -1.80 -12.03 -17.95
CA GLY A 175 -2.87 -12.63 -17.15
C GLY A 175 -4.25 -12.50 -17.78
N LYS A 176 -4.59 -11.34 -18.33
CA LYS A 176 -5.86 -11.13 -19.04
C LYS A 176 -5.97 -12.04 -20.26
N GLN A 177 -4.92 -12.11 -21.06
CA GLN A 177 -4.93 -12.94 -22.26
C GLN A 177 -4.90 -14.45 -21.92
N PHE A 178 -4.18 -14.84 -20.87
CA PHE A 178 -4.20 -16.20 -20.36
C PHE A 178 -5.60 -16.58 -19.87
N ALA A 179 -6.29 -15.70 -19.14
CA ALA A 179 -7.68 -15.92 -18.71
C ALA A 179 -8.63 -16.09 -19.89
N ARG A 180 -8.48 -15.27 -20.96
CA ARG A 180 -9.27 -15.45 -22.21
C ARG A 180 -9.13 -16.86 -22.76
N ASN A 181 -7.89 -17.31 -22.92
CA ASN A 181 -7.59 -18.60 -23.50
C ASN A 181 -8.05 -19.76 -22.59
N LEU A 182 -7.84 -19.64 -21.28
CA LEU A 182 -8.14 -20.70 -20.32
C LEU A 182 -9.66 -20.98 -20.23
N TYR A 183 -10.48 -19.93 -20.26
CA TYR A 183 -11.95 -20.03 -20.16
C TYR A 183 -12.67 -19.90 -21.51
N ASN A 184 -11.96 -19.85 -22.63
CA ASN A 184 -12.51 -19.66 -23.98
C ASN A 184 -13.41 -18.41 -24.12
N ILE A 185 -12.98 -17.29 -23.53
CA ILE A 185 -13.67 -16.00 -23.61
C ILE A 185 -13.47 -15.42 -25.01
N LEU A 186 -14.54 -14.98 -25.65
CA LEU A 186 -14.48 -14.41 -27.00
C LEU A 186 -13.80 -13.03 -26.99
N ASP A 187 -13.20 -12.63 -28.13
CA ASP A 187 -12.47 -11.36 -28.23
C ASP A 187 -13.35 -10.12 -28.00
N ASP A 188 -14.65 -10.22 -28.28
CA ASP A 188 -15.65 -9.16 -28.06
C ASP A 188 -16.23 -9.16 -26.64
N GLU A 189 -15.98 -10.21 -25.84
CA GLU A 189 -16.37 -10.26 -24.45
C GLU A 189 -15.37 -9.49 -23.57
N LYS A 190 -15.91 -8.68 -22.65
CA LYS A 190 -15.09 -7.90 -21.72
C LYS A 190 -14.51 -8.81 -20.62
N ILE A 191 -13.20 -8.70 -20.39
CA ILE A 191 -12.60 -9.08 -19.10
C ILE A 191 -12.50 -7.82 -18.26
N TYR A 192 -13.23 -7.77 -17.15
CA TYR A 192 -13.08 -6.71 -16.17
C TYR A 192 -11.74 -6.89 -15.43
N SER A 193 -10.99 -5.80 -15.30
CA SER A 193 -9.62 -5.84 -14.82
C SER A 193 -9.46 -5.02 -13.56
N TYR A 194 -8.97 -5.64 -12.49
CA TYR A 194 -8.86 -5.04 -11.17
C TYR A 194 -7.43 -5.08 -10.63
N TYR A 195 -7.12 -4.16 -9.72
CA TYR A 195 -5.89 -4.16 -8.94
C TYR A 195 -6.20 -4.02 -7.44
N GLN A 196 -5.49 -4.76 -6.59
CA GLN A 196 -5.55 -4.58 -5.13
C GLN A 196 -4.13 -4.62 -4.52
N GLY A 197 -3.76 -3.58 -3.78
CA GLY A 197 -2.47 -3.52 -3.09
C GLY A 197 -2.44 -2.47 -1.99
N CYS A 198 -1.49 -2.61 -1.05
CA CYS A 198 -1.26 -1.64 0.00
C CYS A 198 0.24 -1.38 0.21
N SER A 199 0.62 -0.21 0.74
CA SER A 199 2.03 0.16 0.95
C SER A 199 2.76 0.34 -0.39
N GLU A 200 3.85 -0.38 -0.63
CA GLU A 200 4.47 -0.50 -1.96
C GLU A 200 3.46 -1.01 -3.00
N GLY A 201 2.57 -1.95 -2.65
CA GLY A 201 1.46 -2.34 -3.52
C GLY A 201 0.49 -1.19 -3.81
N GLY A 202 0.32 -0.26 -2.87
CA GLY A 202 -0.45 0.96 -3.13
C GLY A 202 0.25 1.85 -4.17
N ARG A 203 1.58 1.99 -4.08
CA ARG A 203 2.40 2.72 -5.06
C ARG A 203 2.37 2.03 -6.42
N GLU A 204 2.59 0.72 -6.48
CA GLU A 204 2.53 -0.08 -7.70
C GLU A 204 1.17 0.10 -8.41
N GLY A 205 0.06 0.06 -7.67
CA GLY A 205 -1.28 0.33 -8.19
C GLY A 205 -1.42 1.74 -8.78
N TRP A 206 -0.97 2.77 -8.06
CA TRP A 206 -0.92 4.15 -8.58
C TRP A 206 -0.03 4.29 -9.81
N SER A 207 1.08 3.54 -9.88
CA SER A 207 1.98 3.53 -11.03
C SER A 207 1.26 3.01 -12.27
N GLN A 208 0.39 1.99 -12.11
CA GLN A 208 -0.44 1.51 -13.21
C GLN A 208 -1.48 2.54 -13.63
N VAL A 209 -2.19 3.16 -12.67
CA VAL A 209 -3.19 4.22 -12.95
C VAL A 209 -2.59 5.39 -13.74
N GLN A 210 -1.41 5.85 -13.35
CA GLN A 210 -0.76 7.02 -13.93
C GLN A 210 -0.15 6.75 -15.33
N ARG A 211 0.19 5.48 -15.64
CA ARG A 211 0.95 5.13 -16.85
C ARG A 211 0.17 4.31 -17.88
N TYR A 212 -0.76 3.48 -17.42
CA TYR A 212 -1.48 2.50 -18.22
C TYR A 212 -2.98 2.65 -18.00
N ALA A 213 -3.50 3.76 -18.50
CA ALA A 213 -4.83 4.27 -18.20
C ALA A 213 -5.99 3.30 -18.52
N ASP A 214 -5.81 2.40 -19.48
CA ASP A 214 -6.79 1.41 -19.95
C ASP A 214 -6.54 0.01 -19.39
N GLN A 215 -5.56 -0.16 -18.51
CA GLN A 215 -5.15 -1.48 -18.03
C GLN A 215 -6.12 -2.08 -17.03
N PHE A 216 -6.74 -1.23 -16.19
CA PHE A 216 -7.62 -1.62 -15.09
C PHE A 216 -8.90 -0.78 -15.11
N ASP A 217 -10.04 -1.45 -14.93
CA ASP A 217 -11.34 -0.83 -14.76
C ASP A 217 -11.54 -0.34 -13.31
N GLY A 218 -10.95 -1.03 -12.34
CA GLY A 218 -11.08 -0.71 -10.91
C GLY A 218 -9.80 -0.95 -10.13
N VAL A 219 -9.41 -0.03 -9.26
CA VAL A 219 -8.16 -0.10 -8.49
C VAL A 219 -8.45 0.18 -7.01
N VAL A 220 -8.05 -0.74 -6.15
CA VAL A 220 -8.06 -0.58 -4.68
C VAL A 220 -6.62 -0.40 -4.20
N VAL A 221 -6.32 0.77 -3.66
CA VAL A 221 -4.97 1.13 -3.18
C VAL A 221 -5.02 1.59 -1.74
N GLY A 222 -4.29 0.89 -0.87
CA GLY A 222 -4.13 1.25 0.54
C GLY A 222 -2.80 1.93 0.81
N ALA A 223 -2.78 2.95 1.67
CA ALA A 223 -1.58 3.60 2.23
C ALA A 223 -0.40 3.61 1.24
N PRO A 224 -0.52 4.28 0.07
CA PRO A 224 0.44 4.12 -1.01
C PRO A 224 1.78 4.77 -0.68
N ALA A 225 2.89 4.04 -0.93
CA ALA A 225 4.26 4.55 -0.80
C ALA A 225 4.69 5.42 -2.01
N PHE A 226 3.81 6.27 -2.52
CA PHE A 226 4.18 7.29 -3.52
C PHE A 226 4.98 8.45 -2.91
N HIS A 227 5.37 9.43 -3.73
CA HIS A 227 6.42 10.39 -3.37
C HIS A 227 7.66 9.65 -2.87
N TYR A 228 8.07 8.62 -3.62
CA TYR A 228 8.93 7.55 -3.09
C TYR A 228 10.21 8.07 -2.43
N SER A 229 10.86 9.09 -3.00
CA SER A 229 12.06 9.62 -2.35
C SER A 229 11.76 10.35 -1.05
N GLN A 230 10.67 11.12 -0.99
CA GLN A 230 10.19 11.77 0.21
C GLN A 230 9.88 10.71 1.27
N GLN A 231 9.04 9.73 0.92
CA GLN A 231 8.61 8.68 1.83
C GLN A 231 9.80 7.91 2.41
N GLN A 232 10.71 7.43 1.56
CA GLN A 232 11.83 6.59 2.02
C GLN A 232 12.82 7.36 2.88
N VAL A 233 13.16 8.62 2.55
CA VAL A 233 14.08 9.42 3.37
C VAL A 233 13.41 9.87 4.67
N ASN A 234 12.11 10.17 4.65
CA ASN A 234 11.38 10.64 5.82
C ASN A 234 11.31 9.59 6.96
N LEU A 235 11.50 8.31 6.64
CA LEU A 235 11.69 7.26 7.66
C LEU A 235 12.87 7.53 8.60
N LEU A 236 13.85 8.36 8.21
CA LEU A 236 15.00 8.76 9.03
C LEU A 236 14.77 10.07 9.82
N PHE A 237 13.60 10.71 9.67
CA PHE A 237 13.33 12.02 10.29
C PHE A 237 13.42 11.96 11.82
N ALA A 238 12.79 10.96 12.44
CA ALA A 238 12.84 10.76 13.87
C ALA A 238 14.28 10.61 14.39
N ASN A 239 15.13 9.88 13.66
CA ASN A 239 16.54 9.71 14.02
C ASN A 239 17.31 11.05 14.01
N VAL A 240 17.01 11.97 13.07
CA VAL A 240 17.59 13.31 13.09
C VAL A 240 17.08 14.13 14.28
N ILE A 241 15.81 13.99 14.66
CA ILE A 241 15.26 14.66 15.86
C ILE A 241 15.98 14.17 17.13
N GLU A 242 16.11 12.85 17.30
CA GLU A 242 16.80 12.22 18.44
C GLU A 242 18.22 12.76 18.61
N GLN A 243 19.00 12.84 17.52
CA GLN A 243 20.35 13.41 17.53
C GLN A 243 20.34 14.91 17.83
N THR A 244 19.43 15.67 17.23
CA THR A 244 19.35 17.13 17.37
C THR A 244 18.99 17.55 18.79
N ILE A 245 18.07 16.82 19.42
CA ILE A 245 17.67 17.03 20.82
C ILE A 245 18.67 16.35 21.79
N ASN A 246 19.48 15.40 21.29
CA ASN A 246 20.34 14.50 22.05
C ASN A 246 19.56 13.79 23.15
N TYR A 247 18.47 13.13 22.74
CA TYR A 247 17.56 12.42 23.64
C TYR A 247 16.95 11.21 22.93
N PHE A 248 17.12 10.04 23.54
CA PHE A 248 16.63 8.75 23.06
C PHE A 248 15.57 8.25 24.05
N PRO A 249 14.27 8.51 23.79
CA PRO A 249 13.20 8.26 24.75
C PRO A 249 12.99 6.77 25.01
N PRO A 250 12.86 6.30 26.26
CA PRO A 250 12.39 4.95 26.53
C PRO A 250 11.09 4.66 25.78
N THR A 251 10.97 3.49 25.16
CA THR A 251 9.77 3.16 24.35
C THR A 251 8.48 3.28 25.16
N CYS A 252 8.50 2.93 26.44
CA CYS A 252 7.35 3.04 27.34
C CYS A 252 6.92 4.51 27.57
N GLU A 253 7.84 5.46 27.49
CA GLU A 253 7.52 6.89 27.57
C GLU A 253 6.75 7.35 26.33
N LEU A 254 7.19 6.93 25.14
CA LEU A 254 6.50 7.18 23.88
C LEU A 254 5.12 6.52 23.84
N ASP A 255 5.03 5.26 24.29
CA ASP A 255 3.75 4.53 24.40
C ASP A 255 2.80 5.24 25.37
N LYS A 256 3.32 5.79 26.47
CA LYS A 256 2.51 6.58 27.41
C LYS A 256 1.97 7.86 26.77
N ILE A 257 2.78 8.58 26.00
CA ILE A 257 2.34 9.78 25.27
C ILE A 257 1.25 9.41 24.25
N MET A 258 1.44 8.34 23.48
CA MET A 258 0.43 7.85 22.53
C MET A 258 -0.89 7.51 23.24
N ASN A 259 -0.84 6.73 24.32
CA ASN A 259 -2.04 6.32 25.05
C ASN A 259 -2.80 7.51 25.64
N LEU A 260 -2.09 8.48 26.23
CA LEU A 260 -2.71 9.70 26.75
C LEU A 260 -3.27 10.60 25.63
N THR A 261 -2.63 10.60 24.46
CA THR A 261 -3.16 11.29 23.28
C THR A 261 -4.48 10.66 22.82
N ILE A 262 -4.55 9.33 22.76
CA ILE A 262 -5.78 8.60 22.42
C ILE A 262 -6.86 8.93 23.45
N GLU A 263 -6.55 8.83 24.76
CA GLU A 263 -7.50 9.14 25.83
C GLU A 263 -8.03 10.59 25.77
N ALA A 264 -7.17 11.56 25.48
CA ALA A 264 -7.57 12.96 25.36
C ALA A 264 -8.42 13.25 24.13
N CYS A 265 -8.21 12.50 23.04
CA CYS A 265 -8.81 12.79 21.74
C CYS A 265 -10.00 11.89 21.36
N ASP A 266 -10.20 10.75 22.02
CA ASP A 266 -11.27 9.78 21.76
C ASP A 266 -12.64 10.47 21.69
N ALA A 267 -13.01 11.21 22.73
CA ALA A 267 -14.32 11.87 22.83
C ALA A 267 -14.57 13.02 21.83
N LEU A 268 -13.57 13.47 21.06
CA LEU A 268 -13.69 14.67 20.21
C LEU A 268 -14.61 14.45 19.01
N ASP A 269 -14.78 13.20 18.56
CA ASP A 269 -15.73 12.87 17.50
C ASP A 269 -17.17 12.67 18.01
N GLY A 270 -17.41 12.81 19.33
CA GLY A 270 -18.72 12.64 19.96
C GLY A 270 -19.04 11.20 20.37
N LYS A 271 -18.09 10.28 20.25
CA LYS A 271 -18.13 8.91 20.75
C LYS A 271 -16.90 8.65 21.63
N THR A 272 -17.00 7.70 22.56
CA THR A 272 -15.88 7.29 23.42
C THR A 272 -15.75 5.78 23.27
N ASP A 273 -14.87 5.35 22.38
CA ASP A 273 -14.67 3.94 22.04
C ASP A 273 -13.18 3.55 21.92
N GLY A 274 -12.29 4.40 22.41
CA GLY A 274 -10.84 4.21 22.40
C GLY A 274 -10.22 4.46 21.02
N VAL A 275 -10.87 5.27 20.18
CA VAL A 275 -10.43 5.53 18.81
C VAL A 275 -10.34 7.03 18.55
N VAL A 276 -9.23 7.47 17.97
CA VAL A 276 -9.11 8.82 17.45
C VAL A 276 -9.65 8.83 16.01
N SER A 277 -10.97 9.00 15.84
CA SER A 277 -11.59 9.06 14.50
C SER A 277 -11.41 10.40 13.81
N ARG A 278 -10.95 11.41 14.55
CA ARG A 278 -10.80 12.80 14.12
C ARG A 278 -9.46 13.36 14.58
N THR A 279 -8.37 12.91 13.95
CA THR A 279 -7.02 13.44 14.24
C THR A 279 -6.92 14.93 13.95
N ASP A 280 -7.75 15.45 13.04
CA ASP A 280 -7.95 16.89 12.82
C ASP A 280 -8.48 17.63 14.04
N LEU A 281 -9.51 17.10 14.71
CA LEU A 281 -10.01 17.70 15.96
C LEU A 281 -8.98 17.54 17.08
N CYS A 282 -8.29 16.40 17.15
CA CYS A 282 -7.20 16.18 18.10
C CYS A 282 -6.12 17.28 17.96
N LYS A 283 -5.67 17.59 16.74
CA LYS A 283 -4.73 18.69 16.48
C LYS A 283 -5.23 20.06 16.92
N LEU A 284 -6.54 20.30 16.87
CA LEU A 284 -7.13 21.58 17.24
C LEU A 284 -7.37 21.74 18.75
N HIS A 285 -7.41 20.64 19.50
CA HIS A 285 -7.90 20.63 20.87
C HIS A 285 -6.96 20.01 21.90
N PHE A 286 -5.85 19.41 21.49
CA PHE A 286 -4.90 18.75 22.38
C PHE A 286 -3.46 19.22 22.10
N ASP A 287 -2.71 19.52 23.17
CA ASP A 287 -1.27 19.78 23.10
C ASP A 287 -0.51 18.69 23.85
N ILE A 288 0.56 18.17 23.25
CA ILE A 288 1.44 17.16 23.86
C ILE A 288 2.06 17.67 25.17
N ASP A 289 2.19 18.98 25.37
CA ASP A 289 2.69 19.52 26.63
C ASP A 289 1.75 19.20 27.83
N ASP A 290 0.47 18.91 27.58
CA ASP A 290 -0.52 18.61 28.62
C ASP A 290 -0.24 17.28 29.34
N VAL A 291 0.56 16.39 28.75
CA VAL A 291 0.88 15.07 29.32
C VAL A 291 2.23 15.03 30.05
N ILE A 292 2.97 16.14 30.09
CA ILE A 292 4.26 16.22 30.78
C ILE A 292 4.08 15.96 32.28
N GLY A 293 4.90 15.06 32.83
CA GLY A 293 4.90 14.70 34.25
C GLY A 293 4.02 13.51 34.61
N GLU A 294 3.23 13.00 33.66
CA GLU A 294 2.43 11.80 33.82
C GLU A 294 3.30 10.56 34.01
N SER A 295 2.93 9.70 34.95
CA SER A 295 3.76 8.55 35.34
C SER A 295 3.50 7.34 34.46
N TYR A 296 4.55 6.58 34.14
CA TYR A 296 4.45 5.33 33.41
C TYR A 296 5.25 4.21 34.06
N SER A 297 4.83 2.97 33.80
CA SER A 297 5.53 1.75 34.17
C SER A 297 5.21 0.67 33.16
N CYS A 298 6.24 0.04 32.58
CA CYS A 298 6.12 -1.09 31.67
C CYS A 298 7.02 -2.24 32.13
N ASP A 299 6.52 -3.46 31.98
CA ASP A 299 7.29 -4.67 32.24
C ASP A 299 8.42 -4.85 31.20
N ALA A 300 9.40 -5.68 31.54
CA ALA A 300 10.43 -6.08 30.59
C ALA A 300 9.82 -6.85 29.42
N VAL A 301 10.31 -6.59 28.21
CA VAL A 301 9.85 -7.23 26.97
C VAL A 301 10.97 -8.08 26.40
N ALA A 302 10.71 -9.35 26.15
CA ALA A 302 11.66 -10.24 25.48
C ALA A 302 11.81 -9.85 24.01
N SER A 303 12.96 -10.18 23.40
CA SER A 303 13.11 -10.05 21.96
C SER A 303 12.01 -10.87 21.26
N ASN A 304 11.43 -10.28 20.22
CA ASN A 304 10.38 -10.93 19.45
C ASN A 304 10.59 -10.70 17.95
N GLY A 305 9.91 -11.50 17.14
CA GLY A 305 9.89 -11.37 15.67
C GLY A 305 8.92 -10.31 15.14
N GLY A 306 8.52 -9.34 15.98
CA GLY A 306 7.63 -8.25 15.59
C GLY A 306 8.38 -7.13 14.86
N LEU A 307 7.65 -6.36 14.05
CA LEU A 307 8.20 -5.22 13.33
C LEU A 307 8.32 -3.99 14.26
N ARG A 308 9.56 -3.57 14.58
CA ARG A 308 9.88 -2.24 15.15
C ARG A 308 10.91 -1.56 14.26
N ASN A 309 10.79 -0.26 13.96
CA ASN A 309 11.65 0.45 13.01
C ASN A 309 11.74 -0.25 11.64
N HIS A 310 10.66 -0.91 11.21
CA HIS A 310 10.62 -1.76 10.01
C HIS A 310 11.69 -2.90 10.00
N GLN A 311 12.15 -3.33 11.18
CA GLN A 311 13.03 -4.48 11.37
C GLN A 311 12.25 -5.68 11.88
N VAL A 312 12.53 -6.88 11.35
CA VAL A 312 11.81 -8.13 11.67
C VAL A 312 12.09 -8.63 13.10
N THR A 313 13.14 -8.15 13.75
CA THR A 313 13.48 -8.54 15.12
C THR A 313 13.61 -7.30 15.99
N SER A 314 12.79 -7.20 17.03
CA SER A 314 12.96 -6.17 18.05
C SER A 314 13.89 -6.65 19.17
N ALA A 315 14.80 -5.79 19.61
CA ALA A 315 15.67 -6.07 20.75
C ALA A 315 14.84 -6.17 22.05
N ALA A 316 15.30 -6.99 22.99
CA ALA A 316 14.70 -7.06 24.32
C ALA A 316 14.87 -5.72 25.04
N THR A 317 13.87 -5.31 25.82
CA THR A 317 13.91 -4.08 26.63
C THR A 317 13.73 -4.41 28.11
N PRO A 318 14.45 -3.75 29.04
CA PRO A 318 14.26 -3.95 30.47
C PRO A 318 12.90 -3.38 30.92
N ALA A 319 12.55 -3.62 32.19
CA ALA A 319 11.42 -2.94 32.80
C ALA A 319 11.70 -1.43 32.84
N GLN A 320 10.69 -0.62 32.53
CA GLN A 320 10.81 0.82 32.37
C GLN A 320 9.85 1.50 33.34
N SER A 321 10.29 2.55 34.03
CA SER A 321 9.40 3.39 34.83
C SER A 321 9.91 4.82 34.85
N GLY A 322 9.01 5.78 34.92
CA GLY A 322 9.39 7.19 34.84
C GLY A 322 8.18 8.11 34.74
N LYS A 323 8.46 9.31 34.24
CA LYS A 323 7.45 10.32 33.93
C LYS A 323 7.69 10.83 32.52
N VAL A 324 6.63 11.19 31.83
CA VAL A 324 6.73 11.91 30.56
C VAL A 324 7.54 13.18 30.76
N THR A 325 8.64 13.29 30.04
CA THR A 325 9.59 14.39 30.14
C THR A 325 9.27 15.49 29.13
N ALA A 326 9.74 16.71 29.42
CA ALA A 326 9.66 17.81 28.46
C ALA A 326 10.49 17.53 27.18
N GLN A 327 11.52 16.67 27.26
CA GLN A 327 12.31 16.27 26.08
C GLN A 327 11.51 15.33 25.18
N ALA A 328 10.80 14.35 25.74
CA ALA A 328 9.91 13.48 24.96
C ALA A 328 8.76 14.26 24.33
N ALA A 329 8.12 15.17 25.09
CA ALA A 329 7.10 16.06 24.55
C ALA A 329 7.63 16.90 23.38
N LYS A 330 8.82 17.50 23.52
CA LYS A 330 9.47 18.26 22.44
C LYS A 330 9.77 17.39 21.20
N LEU A 331 10.28 16.17 21.40
CA LEU A 331 10.54 15.22 20.31
C LEU A 331 9.25 14.89 19.56
N VAL A 332 8.19 14.52 20.28
CA VAL A 332 6.89 14.16 19.69
C VAL A 332 6.25 15.36 18.98
N LYS A 333 6.29 16.57 19.55
CA LYS A 333 5.80 17.79 18.88
C LYS A 333 6.57 18.07 17.58
N THR A 334 7.89 17.92 17.60
CA THR A 334 8.72 18.10 16.40
C THR A 334 8.40 17.04 15.35
N TYR A 335 8.25 15.78 15.77
CA TYR A 335 7.90 14.68 14.90
C TYR A 335 6.54 14.90 14.24
N LEU A 336 5.52 15.34 15.00
CA LEU A 336 4.15 15.58 14.54
C LEU A 336 3.98 16.85 13.68
N ASP A 337 4.83 17.86 13.88
CA ASP A 337 4.84 19.07 13.05
C ASP A 337 5.33 18.78 11.62
N GLY A 338 6.16 17.74 11.46
CA GLY A 338 6.70 17.29 10.18
C GLY A 338 8.10 17.84 9.88
N LEU A 339 8.70 17.34 8.80
CA LEU A 339 10.08 17.64 8.45
C LEU A 339 10.19 19.03 7.83
N HIS A 340 10.96 19.91 8.47
CA HIS A 340 11.27 21.27 7.99
C HIS A 340 12.78 21.45 7.82
N ASP A 341 13.17 22.25 6.83
CA ASP A 341 14.58 22.60 6.61
C ASP A 341 15.06 23.70 7.57
N SER A 342 16.33 24.10 7.48
CA SER A 342 16.90 25.12 8.38
C SER A 342 16.31 26.53 8.22
N ASP A 343 15.60 26.79 7.12
CA ASP A 343 14.87 28.05 6.89
C ASP A 343 13.43 27.98 7.44
N GLY A 344 13.01 26.83 7.98
CA GLY A 344 11.65 26.59 8.45
C GLY A 344 10.65 26.24 7.34
N ARG A 345 11.13 25.91 6.13
CA ARG A 345 10.29 25.49 5.01
C ARG A 345 9.96 24.01 5.13
N ARG A 346 8.74 23.61 4.83
CA ARG A 346 8.27 22.23 4.96
C ARG A 346 8.79 21.37 3.81
N ILE A 347 9.48 20.31 4.18
CA ILE A 347 10.01 19.28 3.28
C ILE A 347 8.97 18.17 3.10
N TYR A 348 8.46 17.59 4.19
CA TYR A 348 7.50 16.49 4.10
C TYR A 348 6.66 16.31 5.38
N LEU A 349 5.82 15.27 5.39
CA LEU A 349 4.82 14.99 6.40
C LEU A 349 5.22 13.84 7.31
N THR A 350 4.43 13.62 8.36
CA THR A 350 4.61 12.58 9.36
C THR A 350 3.27 11.92 9.71
N SER A 351 3.31 10.92 10.58
CA SER A 351 2.13 10.26 11.14
C SER A 351 1.19 11.23 11.86
N GLN A 352 -0.09 10.88 11.94
CA GLN A 352 -1.09 11.70 12.64
C GLN A 352 -1.09 11.40 14.15
N LEU A 353 -1.76 12.25 14.93
CA LEU A 353 -2.00 11.99 16.34
C LEU A 353 -2.74 10.65 16.51
N GLY A 354 -2.36 9.86 17.51
CA GLY A 354 -2.92 8.51 17.74
C GLY A 354 -2.21 7.38 16.97
N SER A 355 -1.31 7.70 16.03
CA SER A 355 -0.33 6.72 15.52
C SER A 355 0.66 6.34 16.61
N ASP A 356 1.20 5.12 16.54
CA ASP A 356 2.37 4.75 17.32
C ASP A 356 3.65 5.42 16.77
N PHE A 357 4.74 5.29 17.51
CA PHE A 357 6.02 5.91 17.21
C PHE A 357 7.03 4.90 16.64
N THR A 358 6.58 3.94 15.82
CA THR A 358 7.45 2.84 15.32
C THR A 358 8.73 3.29 14.62
N ASN A 359 8.75 4.49 14.03
CA ASN A 359 9.92 5.08 13.36
C ASN A 359 10.83 5.88 14.32
N ALA A 360 10.37 6.14 15.53
CA ALA A 360 11.07 6.91 16.57
C ALA A 360 11.40 6.07 17.81
N TYR A 361 11.23 4.74 17.75
CA TYR A 361 11.60 3.88 18.88
C TYR A 361 13.11 3.65 18.89
N PRO A 362 13.83 4.03 19.97
CA PRO A 362 15.23 3.69 20.09
C PRO A 362 15.39 2.20 20.43
N GLN A 363 16.65 1.75 20.37
CA GLN A 363 17.05 0.43 20.83
C GLN A 363 17.71 0.51 22.20
N TYR A 364 17.45 -0.49 23.05
CA TYR A 364 18.14 -0.60 24.33
C TYR A 364 19.44 -1.40 24.15
N ASN A 365 20.56 -0.81 24.55
CA ASN A 365 21.86 -1.46 24.55
C ASN A 365 22.16 -2.00 25.95
N ASN A 366 22.22 -3.33 26.07
CA ASN A 366 22.50 -4.01 27.33
C ASN A 366 23.94 -3.83 27.82
N ASP A 367 24.90 -3.58 26.93
CA ASP A 367 26.30 -3.42 27.29
C ASP A 367 26.56 -2.01 27.88
N THR A 368 25.87 -1.00 27.38
CA THR A 368 25.96 0.39 27.87
C THR A 368 24.87 0.75 28.89
N GLU A 369 23.90 -0.15 29.09
CA GLU A 369 22.70 0.06 29.91
C GLU A 369 21.95 1.35 29.56
N SER A 370 21.84 1.65 28.26
CA SER A 370 21.30 2.92 27.78
C SER A 370 20.45 2.77 26.51
N TRP A 371 19.60 3.77 26.26
CA TRP A 371 18.85 3.90 25.01
C TRP A 371 19.72 4.59 23.96
N GLU A 372 19.77 3.98 22.79
CA GLU A 372 20.56 4.43 21.65
C GLU A 372 19.69 4.52 20.41
N MET A 373 20.09 5.36 19.46
CA MET A 373 19.42 5.49 18.17
C MET A 373 19.27 4.13 17.48
N ALA A 374 18.10 3.88 16.90
CA ALA A 374 17.84 2.76 16.01
C ALA A 374 17.42 3.29 14.64
N LEU A 375 18.33 3.21 13.66
CA LEU A 375 18.02 3.65 12.30
C LEU A 375 16.92 2.77 11.68
N VAL A 376 15.92 3.41 11.07
CA VAL A 376 14.88 2.70 10.32
C VAL A 376 15.49 2.03 9.09
N SER A 377 15.31 0.72 8.98
CA SER A 377 16.02 -0.12 8.00
C SER A 377 15.75 0.30 6.55
N LEU A 378 14.48 0.53 6.20
CA LEU A 378 14.07 0.91 4.84
C LEU A 378 14.64 2.26 4.41
N GLY A 379 14.62 3.26 5.31
CA GLY A 379 15.16 4.59 5.01
C GLY A 379 16.69 4.59 4.95
N SER A 380 17.33 3.87 5.87
CA SER A 380 18.78 3.72 5.91
C SER A 380 19.31 3.00 4.67
N GLU A 381 18.67 1.90 4.28
CA GLU A 381 18.99 1.19 3.04
C GLU A 381 18.72 2.05 1.80
N TRP A 382 17.63 2.84 1.79
CA TRP A 382 17.34 3.77 0.69
C TRP A 382 18.53 4.71 0.42
N VAL A 383 19.04 5.38 1.45
CA VAL A 383 20.16 6.32 1.29
C VAL A 383 21.45 5.56 0.94
N ALA A 384 21.76 4.49 1.67
CA ALA A 384 23.03 3.77 1.47
C ALA A 384 23.11 3.06 0.11
N ARG A 385 22.09 2.25 -0.20
CA ARG A 385 22.07 1.40 -1.39
C ARG A 385 21.62 2.15 -2.62
N PHE A 386 20.52 2.89 -2.55
CA PHE A 386 19.89 3.47 -3.74
C PHE A 386 20.49 4.83 -4.10
N LEU A 387 20.71 5.71 -3.12
CA LEU A 387 21.31 7.01 -3.40
C LEU A 387 22.83 6.93 -3.56
N ASN A 388 23.52 6.28 -2.60
CA ASN A 388 24.98 6.22 -2.53
C ASN A 388 25.61 5.02 -3.26
N LEU A 389 24.80 4.09 -3.78
CA LEU A 389 25.25 2.89 -4.51
C LEU A 389 26.20 1.99 -3.71
N GLN A 390 25.97 1.89 -2.40
CA GLN A 390 26.74 1.03 -1.49
C GLN A 390 26.02 -0.31 -1.31
N ASP A 391 26.74 -1.43 -1.45
CA ASP A 391 26.15 -2.75 -1.21
C ASP A 391 26.07 -3.07 0.29
N THR A 392 25.18 -2.35 0.98
CA THR A 392 24.90 -2.48 2.41
C THR A 392 23.39 -2.30 2.63
N THR A 393 22.86 -2.90 3.69
CA THR A 393 21.46 -2.75 4.09
C THR A 393 21.25 -1.59 5.06
N MET A 394 22.32 -0.92 5.49
CA MET A 394 22.27 0.20 6.45
C MET A 394 23.37 1.21 6.13
N LEU A 395 23.10 2.50 6.37
CA LEU A 395 24.11 3.55 6.42
C LEU A 395 25.17 3.23 7.47
N SER A 396 26.45 3.40 7.09
CA SER A 396 27.59 3.15 7.96
C SER A 396 27.90 4.28 8.94
N ASN A 397 27.43 5.50 8.65
CA ASN A 397 27.55 6.66 9.52
C ASN A 397 26.31 7.56 9.37
N PHE A 398 25.72 7.95 10.49
CA PHE A 398 24.60 8.89 10.57
C PHE A 398 24.94 10.13 11.42
N ASP A 399 26.18 10.24 11.90
CA ASP A 399 26.63 11.34 12.74
C ASP A 399 26.52 12.67 11.99
N ASN A 400 25.95 13.67 12.66
CA ASN A 400 25.79 15.04 12.15
C ASN A 400 24.87 15.16 10.92
N VAL A 401 24.07 14.15 10.59
CA VAL A 401 22.99 14.29 9.61
C VAL A 401 21.98 15.31 10.11
N THR A 402 21.64 16.26 9.25
CA THR A 402 20.72 17.38 9.53
C THR A 402 19.41 17.25 8.74
N TYR A 403 18.43 18.10 9.05
CA TYR A 403 17.20 18.18 8.27
C TYR A 403 17.46 18.61 6.81
N ASP A 404 18.48 19.44 6.57
CA ASP A 404 18.89 19.82 5.22
C ASP A 404 19.48 18.64 4.43
N ASP A 405 20.24 17.75 5.10
CA ASP A 405 20.75 16.53 4.47
C ASP A 405 19.60 15.62 4.03
N LEU A 406 18.54 15.51 4.84
CA LEU A 406 17.34 14.78 4.46
C LEU A 406 16.67 15.40 3.22
N ARG A 407 16.50 16.73 3.16
CA ARG A 407 15.98 17.43 1.98
C ARG A 407 16.84 17.16 0.73
N ASP A 408 18.15 17.17 0.89
CA ASP A 408 19.09 17.00 -0.21
C ASP A 408 19.08 15.55 -0.72
N TRP A 409 18.97 14.56 0.17
CA TRP A 409 18.73 13.16 -0.21
C TRP A 409 17.40 12.96 -0.92
N ILE A 410 16.34 13.63 -0.46
CA ILE A 410 15.04 13.63 -1.16
C ILE A 410 15.19 14.20 -2.57
N THR A 411 15.87 15.33 -2.71
CA THR A 411 16.11 15.97 -4.01
C THR A 411 16.92 15.06 -4.94
N LEU A 412 17.93 14.37 -4.40
CA LEU A 412 18.76 13.43 -5.15
C LEU A 412 17.94 12.22 -5.64
N GLY A 413 17.11 11.63 -4.78
CA GLY A 413 16.27 10.49 -5.16
C GLY A 413 15.15 10.88 -6.14
N LEU A 414 14.57 12.08 -5.99
CA LEU A 414 13.67 12.65 -6.98
C LEU A 414 14.33 12.72 -8.36
N GLN A 415 15.54 13.28 -8.45
CA GLN A 415 16.26 13.41 -9.72
C GLN A 415 16.66 12.07 -10.32
N LYS A 416 17.08 11.10 -9.50
CA LYS A 416 17.54 9.78 -9.96
C LYS A 416 16.40 8.89 -10.47
N TYR A 417 15.21 8.99 -9.88
CA TYR A 417 14.14 8.01 -10.05
C TYR A 417 12.79 8.61 -10.45
N TYR A 418 12.78 9.85 -10.96
CA TYR A 418 11.56 10.58 -11.28
C TYR A 418 10.60 9.79 -12.19
N ASP A 419 11.14 9.24 -13.27
CA ASP A 419 10.39 8.52 -14.31
C ASP A 419 10.12 7.06 -13.96
N THR A 420 10.53 6.59 -12.77
CA THR A 420 10.41 5.20 -12.32
C THR A 420 9.64 5.10 -11.01
N LEU A 421 10.26 5.42 -9.87
CA LEU A 421 9.74 5.10 -8.54
C LEU A 421 8.80 6.18 -7.96
N GLN A 422 8.93 7.46 -8.31
CA GLN A 422 8.25 8.56 -7.59
C GLN A 422 6.72 8.48 -7.54
N THR A 423 6.10 8.00 -8.64
CA THR A 423 4.66 7.66 -8.72
C THR A 423 3.71 8.77 -8.23
N ASN A 424 3.95 10.00 -8.64
CA ASN A 424 3.23 11.17 -8.15
C ASN A 424 2.67 12.05 -9.27
N TRP A 425 2.38 11.47 -10.44
CA TRP A 425 1.77 12.19 -11.56
C TRP A 425 0.29 12.48 -11.27
N PRO A 426 -0.16 13.75 -11.22
CA PRO A 426 -1.51 14.08 -10.76
C PRO A 426 -2.56 14.22 -11.89
N ASP A 427 -2.17 14.21 -13.17
CA ASP A 427 -3.14 14.25 -14.27
C ASP A 427 -3.68 12.84 -14.54
N LEU A 428 -4.87 12.55 -14.03
CA LEU A 428 -5.56 11.28 -14.20
C LEU A 428 -6.60 11.31 -15.33
N THR A 429 -6.60 12.34 -16.18
CA THR A 429 -7.56 12.47 -17.30
C THR A 429 -7.59 11.21 -18.18
N PRO A 430 -6.47 10.56 -18.54
CA PRO A 430 -6.50 9.33 -19.32
C PRO A 430 -7.27 8.20 -18.61
N PHE A 431 -7.01 7.96 -17.33
CA PHE A 431 -7.67 6.89 -16.55
C PHE A 431 -9.15 7.18 -16.35
N GLN A 432 -9.50 8.43 -16.04
CA GLN A 432 -10.89 8.88 -15.99
C GLN A 432 -11.61 8.64 -17.33
N SER A 433 -10.96 9.00 -18.45
CA SER A 433 -11.53 8.87 -19.79
C SER A 433 -11.73 7.42 -20.22
N ALA A 434 -10.88 6.51 -19.72
CA ALA A 434 -11.05 5.06 -19.89
C ALA A 434 -12.20 4.48 -19.03
N GLY A 435 -12.79 5.28 -18.15
CA GLY A 435 -13.91 4.88 -17.27
C GLY A 435 -13.47 4.24 -15.95
N GLY A 436 -12.17 4.22 -15.66
CA GLY A 436 -11.60 3.54 -14.50
C GLY A 436 -12.04 4.15 -13.16
N LYS A 437 -12.12 3.31 -12.12
CA LYS A 437 -12.51 3.70 -10.75
C LYS A 437 -11.38 3.45 -9.75
N ILE A 438 -11.15 4.39 -8.85
CA ILE A 438 -10.10 4.35 -7.82
C ILE A 438 -10.75 4.42 -6.45
N LEU A 439 -10.53 3.37 -5.66
CA LEU A 439 -10.84 3.32 -4.25
C LEU A 439 -9.53 3.39 -3.46
N HIS A 440 -9.24 4.55 -2.88
CA HIS A 440 -8.02 4.82 -2.12
C HIS A 440 -8.35 4.81 -0.63
N LEU A 441 -7.63 4.00 0.15
CA LEU A 441 -7.77 3.89 1.59
C LEU A 441 -6.46 4.25 2.29
N HIS A 442 -6.52 4.85 3.47
CA HIS A 442 -5.34 5.05 4.30
C HIS A 442 -5.73 4.99 5.78
N GLY A 443 -5.05 4.16 6.56
CA GLY A 443 -5.17 4.19 8.02
C GLY A 443 -4.85 5.57 8.57
N GLU A 444 -5.77 6.20 9.27
CA GLU A 444 -5.53 7.56 9.75
C GLU A 444 -4.40 7.61 10.78
N SER A 445 -4.24 6.53 11.54
CA SER A 445 -3.17 6.33 12.51
C SER A 445 -2.03 5.46 11.95
N ASP A 446 -1.73 5.56 10.65
CA ASP A 446 -0.59 4.89 10.03
C ASP A 446 0.74 5.45 10.60
N PRO A 447 1.60 4.61 11.22
CA PRO A 447 2.86 5.05 11.81
C PRO A 447 4.03 5.06 10.81
N GLY A 448 3.87 4.46 9.62
CA GLY A 448 4.92 4.28 8.63
C GLY A 448 4.81 5.23 7.45
N ILE A 449 3.62 5.31 6.86
CA ILE A 449 3.32 6.20 5.72
C ILE A 449 2.36 7.28 6.20
N PRO A 450 2.67 8.57 6.07
CA PRO A 450 1.78 9.63 6.48
C PRO A 450 0.43 9.60 5.74
N ALA A 451 -0.69 9.48 6.45
CA ALA A 451 -2.03 9.67 5.87
C ALA A 451 -2.19 11.01 5.17
N GLY A 452 -1.48 12.04 5.65
CA GLY A 452 -1.44 13.36 5.02
C GLY A 452 -0.87 13.34 3.59
N SER A 453 -0.02 12.35 3.26
CA SER A 453 0.52 12.19 1.90
C SER A 453 -0.58 11.77 0.91
N SER A 454 -1.48 10.87 1.32
CA SER A 454 -2.71 10.52 0.56
C SER A 454 -3.61 11.71 0.31
N VAL A 455 -3.83 12.53 1.35
CA VAL A 455 -4.63 13.75 1.21
C VAL A 455 -3.93 14.76 0.30
N TYR A 456 -2.62 14.94 0.44
CA TYR A 456 -1.84 15.85 -0.40
C TYR A 456 -1.96 15.51 -1.88
N TYR A 457 -1.76 14.24 -2.26
CA TYR A 457 -1.89 13.81 -3.65
C TYR A 457 -3.34 13.90 -4.16
N TYR A 458 -4.33 13.55 -3.34
CA TYR A 458 -5.75 13.74 -3.70
C TYR A 458 -6.03 15.22 -4.04
N GLU A 459 -5.52 16.14 -3.23
CA GLU A 459 -5.64 17.58 -3.46
C GLU A 459 -4.85 18.05 -4.68
N ALA A 460 -3.68 17.47 -4.96
CA ALA A 460 -2.90 17.75 -6.17
C ALA A 460 -3.67 17.37 -7.44
N VAL A 461 -4.25 16.16 -7.48
CA VAL A 461 -5.12 15.70 -8.58
C VAL A 461 -6.32 16.64 -8.74
N ARG A 462 -7.03 16.92 -7.63
CA ARG A 462 -8.21 17.80 -7.65
C ARG A 462 -7.89 19.19 -8.20
N LYS A 463 -6.82 19.83 -7.70
CA LYS A 463 -6.39 21.17 -8.12
C LYS A 463 -5.93 21.18 -9.58
N LEU A 464 -5.20 20.15 -10.02
CA LEU A 464 -4.70 20.09 -11.40
C LEU A 464 -5.82 19.85 -12.41
N MET A 465 -6.70 18.88 -12.16
CA MET A 465 -7.76 18.51 -13.11
C MET A 465 -8.92 19.51 -13.14
N TYR A 466 -9.17 20.21 -12.02
CA TYR A 466 -10.30 21.13 -11.88
C TYR A 466 -9.90 22.52 -11.35
N PRO A 467 -8.94 23.23 -11.99
CA PRO A 467 -8.34 24.46 -11.46
C PRO A 467 -9.32 25.65 -11.42
N SER A 468 -10.40 25.59 -12.20
CA SER A 468 -11.41 26.66 -12.28
C SER A 468 -12.61 26.46 -11.35
N LEU A 469 -12.70 25.32 -10.65
CA LEU A 469 -13.86 24.97 -9.83
C LEU A 469 -13.60 25.25 -8.34
N GLY A 470 -14.67 25.55 -7.60
CA GLY A 470 -14.60 25.64 -6.14
C GLY A 470 -14.30 24.27 -5.50
N TYR A 471 -13.94 24.26 -4.21
CA TYR A 471 -13.56 23.03 -3.50
C TYR A 471 -14.62 21.92 -3.61
N ASN A 472 -15.87 22.19 -3.18
CA ASN A 472 -16.95 21.20 -3.21
C ASN A 472 -17.30 20.74 -4.63
N GLU A 473 -17.24 21.65 -5.61
CA GLU A 473 -17.56 21.32 -7.01
C GLU A 473 -16.46 20.43 -7.63
N SER A 474 -15.18 20.75 -7.38
CA SER A 474 -14.06 19.93 -7.84
C SER A 474 -14.01 18.56 -7.14
N VAL A 475 -14.30 18.48 -5.83
CA VAL A 475 -14.48 17.19 -5.13
C VAL A 475 -15.60 16.38 -5.78
N SER A 476 -16.75 17.00 -6.06
CA SER A 476 -17.86 16.31 -6.73
C SER A 476 -17.50 15.79 -8.12
N LYS A 477 -16.57 16.43 -8.85
CA LYS A 477 -16.07 15.93 -10.13
C LYS A 477 -15.09 14.78 -9.96
N LEU A 478 -14.22 14.86 -8.96
CA LEU A 478 -13.28 13.80 -8.65
C LEU A 478 -14.01 12.53 -8.19
N ASP A 479 -15.09 12.69 -7.42
CA ASP A 479 -15.96 11.62 -6.90
C ASP A 479 -16.59 10.70 -7.96
N ASP A 480 -16.63 11.12 -9.23
CA ASP A 480 -17.12 10.32 -10.35
C ASP A 480 -16.20 9.12 -10.65
N PHE A 481 -14.94 9.18 -10.22
CA PHE A 481 -13.95 8.13 -10.51
C PHE A 481 -12.87 7.90 -9.44
N TYR A 482 -12.58 8.85 -8.55
CA TYR A 482 -11.55 8.72 -7.53
C TYR A 482 -12.07 9.13 -6.14
N ARG A 483 -12.13 8.16 -5.21
CA ARG A 483 -12.58 8.36 -3.83
C ARG A 483 -11.50 7.95 -2.84
N LEU A 484 -11.24 8.83 -1.87
CA LEU A 484 -10.34 8.61 -0.74
C LEU A 484 -11.14 8.34 0.55
N PHE A 485 -10.68 7.37 1.33
CA PHE A 485 -11.22 7.01 2.64
C PHE A 485 -10.08 6.97 3.66
N LEU A 486 -10.16 7.82 4.69
CA LEU A 486 -9.27 7.76 5.84
C LEU A 486 -9.92 6.87 6.90
N ILE A 487 -9.23 5.82 7.35
CA ILE A 487 -9.79 4.79 8.23
C ILE A 487 -9.59 5.22 9.69
N PRO A 488 -10.65 5.55 10.44
CA PRO A 488 -10.57 5.95 11.85
C PRO A 488 -9.77 4.97 12.70
N GLY A 489 -8.70 5.46 13.35
CA GLY A 489 -7.79 4.67 14.15
C GLY A 489 -6.99 3.60 13.40
N GLY A 490 -7.25 3.35 12.12
CA GLY A 490 -6.59 2.31 11.33
C GLY A 490 -5.08 2.54 11.24
N ALA A 491 -4.30 1.45 11.33
CA ALA A 491 -2.85 1.48 11.22
C ALA A 491 -2.41 1.26 9.75
N HIS A 492 -1.15 0.90 9.54
CA HIS A 492 -0.61 0.62 8.21
C HIS A 492 -1.25 -0.63 7.57
N CYS A 493 -2.25 -0.41 6.72
CA CYS A 493 -2.97 -1.45 5.97
C CYS A 493 -3.78 -2.46 6.79
N SER A 494 -4.04 -2.17 8.07
CA SER A 494 -4.67 -3.10 9.03
C SER A 494 -5.40 -2.37 10.15
N PRO A 495 -6.21 -3.06 10.96
CA PRO A 495 -6.64 -2.56 12.26
C PRO A 495 -5.44 -2.17 13.14
N ASN A 496 -5.67 -1.26 14.08
CA ASN A 496 -4.65 -0.80 15.02
C ASN A 496 -4.83 -1.46 16.39
N PRO A 497 -3.84 -2.22 16.89
CA PRO A 497 -3.95 -2.87 18.19
C PRO A 497 -4.06 -1.87 19.36
N ASN A 498 -3.59 -0.63 19.19
CA ASN A 498 -3.67 0.42 20.20
C ASN A 498 -5.04 1.13 20.21
N GLN A 499 -5.88 0.91 19.19
CA GLN A 499 -7.22 1.50 19.06
C GLN A 499 -8.22 0.42 18.64
N PRO A 500 -8.51 -0.58 19.50
CA PRO A 500 -9.26 -1.78 19.13
C PRO A 500 -10.74 -1.54 18.78
N GLY A 501 -11.28 -0.36 19.10
CA GLY A 501 -12.59 0.08 18.61
C GLY A 501 -12.59 0.37 17.10
N GLY A 502 -11.42 0.65 16.54
CA GLY A 502 -11.18 0.84 15.12
C GLY A 502 -11.02 -0.50 14.40
N GLY A 503 -11.28 -0.49 13.09
CA GLY A 503 -11.17 -1.67 12.25
C GLY A 503 -10.55 -1.35 10.91
N TRP A 504 -10.75 -2.28 9.98
CA TRP A 504 -10.35 -2.16 8.58
C TRP A 504 -11.45 -2.71 7.64
N PRO A 505 -11.77 -2.01 6.53
CA PRO A 505 -12.72 -2.50 5.53
C PRO A 505 -12.25 -3.77 4.79
N GLN A 506 -13.07 -4.83 4.79
CA GLN A 506 -12.76 -6.13 4.19
C GLN A 506 -13.45 -6.38 2.82
N ASP A 507 -14.41 -5.55 2.42
CA ASP A 507 -15.20 -5.73 1.19
C ASP A 507 -14.81 -4.74 0.07
N THR A 508 -13.62 -4.14 0.16
CA THR A 508 -13.17 -3.05 -0.73
C THR A 508 -13.04 -3.47 -2.20
N LEU A 509 -12.58 -4.70 -2.46
CA LEU A 509 -12.52 -5.23 -3.82
C LEU A 509 -13.93 -5.42 -4.40
N GLN A 510 -14.85 -5.99 -3.63
CA GLN A 510 -16.24 -6.14 -4.06
C GLN A 510 -16.89 -4.77 -4.28
N THR A 511 -16.60 -3.80 -3.42
CA THR A 511 -17.10 -2.43 -3.54
C THR A 511 -16.67 -1.75 -4.85
N VAL A 512 -15.39 -1.89 -5.26
CA VAL A 512 -14.95 -1.31 -6.55
C VAL A 512 -15.52 -2.08 -7.74
N ILE A 513 -15.72 -3.40 -7.62
CA ILE A 513 -16.40 -4.23 -8.62
C ILE A 513 -17.82 -3.70 -8.85
N ASP A 514 -18.59 -3.47 -7.78
CA ASP A 514 -19.97 -2.98 -7.89
C ASP A 514 -20.02 -1.55 -8.46
N TRP A 515 -19.03 -0.72 -8.15
CA TRP A 515 -18.93 0.60 -8.77
C TRP A 515 -18.65 0.52 -10.27
N VAL A 516 -17.73 -0.36 -10.70
CA VAL A 516 -17.34 -0.53 -12.10
C VAL A 516 -18.45 -1.19 -12.92
N GLU A 517 -19.00 -2.29 -12.43
CA GLU A 517 -19.90 -3.16 -13.20
C GLU A 517 -21.37 -2.72 -13.09
N ASN A 518 -21.76 -2.18 -11.92
CA ASN A 518 -23.16 -1.86 -11.62
C ASN A 518 -23.41 -0.33 -11.47
N GLY A 519 -22.36 0.49 -11.48
CA GLY A 519 -22.47 1.93 -11.27
C GLY A 519 -22.76 2.32 -9.81
N GLU A 520 -22.59 1.38 -8.88
CA GLU A 520 -22.90 1.56 -7.46
C GLU A 520 -21.73 2.21 -6.72
N ALA A 521 -21.63 3.54 -6.84
CA ALA A 521 -20.51 4.28 -6.30
C ALA A 521 -20.58 4.43 -4.76
N PRO A 522 -19.57 4.00 -3.98
CA PRO A 522 -19.65 3.90 -2.52
C PRO A 522 -19.65 5.27 -1.83
N GLN A 523 -20.73 5.61 -1.12
CA GLN A 523 -20.79 6.84 -0.31
C GLN A 523 -20.02 6.71 1.01
N LYS A 524 -19.97 5.48 1.53
CA LYS A 524 -19.26 5.05 2.72
C LYS A 524 -18.69 3.66 2.46
N LEU A 525 -17.75 3.22 3.29
CA LEU A 525 -17.30 1.82 3.31
C LEU A 525 -17.77 1.15 4.60
N ASN A 526 -18.12 -0.13 4.50
CA ASN A 526 -18.29 -0.94 5.70
C ASN A 526 -16.93 -1.17 6.33
N ASN A 527 -16.91 -1.15 7.65
CA ASN A 527 -15.70 -1.36 8.42
C ASN A 527 -15.89 -2.52 9.39
N THR A 528 -14.77 -3.05 9.86
CA THR A 528 -14.79 -4.02 10.96
C THR A 528 -14.75 -3.29 12.30
N SER A 529 -15.12 -3.96 13.40
CA SER A 529 -15.10 -3.40 14.77
C SER A 529 -16.18 -2.34 15.08
N GLY A 530 -15.92 -1.45 16.05
CA GLY A 530 -16.91 -0.60 16.71
C GLY A 530 -17.34 0.65 15.94
N ILE A 531 -16.59 1.05 14.91
CA ILE A 531 -16.95 2.08 13.94
C ILE A 531 -17.39 1.37 12.68
N GLU A 532 -18.69 1.22 12.45
CA GLU A 532 -19.26 0.36 11.40
C GLU A 532 -19.07 0.91 9.98
N GLU A 533 -18.95 2.23 9.83
CA GLU A 533 -18.88 2.90 8.53
C GLU A 533 -17.72 3.90 8.45
N VAL A 534 -17.05 3.96 7.30
CA VAL A 534 -16.01 4.94 7.00
C VAL A 534 -16.53 6.02 6.06
N CYS A 535 -16.31 7.28 6.42
CA CYS A 535 -16.68 8.43 5.60
C CYS A 535 -15.72 8.63 4.43
N ARG A 536 -16.28 8.96 3.27
CA ARG A 536 -15.52 9.43 2.11
C ARG A 536 -14.95 10.82 2.37
N TRP A 537 -13.65 10.99 2.15
CA TRP A 537 -12.97 12.29 2.18
C TRP A 537 -13.65 13.28 1.20
N PRO A 538 -13.88 14.55 1.58
CA PRO A 538 -13.41 15.25 2.77
C PRO A 538 -14.38 15.18 3.96
N LEU A 539 -15.44 14.37 3.89
CA LEU A 539 -16.35 14.19 5.01
C LEU A 539 -15.69 13.33 6.09
N ARG A 540 -15.98 13.68 7.34
CA ARG A 540 -15.34 13.10 8.51
C ARG A 540 -16.38 12.61 9.50
N PRO A 541 -16.09 11.53 10.24
CA PRO A 541 -17.08 10.97 11.16
C PRO A 541 -17.38 11.92 12.32
N LEU A 542 -18.65 11.96 12.72
CA LEU A 542 -19.12 12.64 13.93
C LEU A 542 -20.31 11.87 14.50
N TRP A 543 -20.33 11.69 15.82
CA TRP A 543 -21.44 11.11 16.55
C TRP A 543 -22.17 12.15 17.37
N SER A 544 -23.49 12.03 17.38
CA SER A 544 -24.38 12.78 18.26
C SER A 544 -25.20 11.82 19.13
N LYS A 545 -26.05 12.36 20.01
CA LYS A 545 -26.89 11.59 20.94
C LYS A 545 -26.07 10.58 21.77
N ASN A 546 -25.02 11.06 22.40
CA ASN A 546 -24.10 10.26 23.22
C ASN A 546 -23.52 9.06 22.45
N GLY A 547 -22.90 9.30 21.28
CA GLY A 547 -22.21 8.26 20.53
C GLY A 547 -23.09 7.33 19.68
N THR A 548 -24.40 7.57 19.57
CA THR A 548 -25.34 6.62 18.92
C THR A 548 -25.82 7.02 17.53
N ALA A 549 -25.69 8.30 17.15
CA ALA A 549 -26.12 8.78 15.84
C ALA A 549 -24.91 9.24 15.02
N PHE A 550 -24.54 8.43 14.03
CA PHE A 550 -23.39 8.64 13.15
C PHE A 550 -23.73 9.50 11.93
N GLU A 551 -22.88 10.49 11.65
CA GLU A 551 -22.97 11.34 10.45
C GLU A 551 -21.59 11.56 9.83
N CYS A 552 -21.52 11.61 8.50
CA CYS A 552 -20.35 12.07 7.77
C CYS A 552 -20.48 13.57 7.53
N THR A 553 -19.65 14.35 8.22
CA THR A 553 -19.79 15.80 8.33
C THR A 553 -18.64 16.53 7.62
N TYR A 554 -18.96 17.71 7.09
CA TYR A 554 -17.95 18.62 6.56
C TYR A 554 -17.62 19.68 7.60
N ASP A 555 -16.33 19.92 7.85
CA ASP A 555 -15.85 21.04 8.65
C ASP A 555 -14.60 21.66 8.02
N GLN A 556 -14.68 22.95 7.68
CA GLN A 556 -13.59 23.68 7.03
C GLN A 556 -12.37 23.79 7.94
N LYS A 557 -12.53 24.05 9.25
CA LYS A 557 -11.38 24.18 10.15
C LYS A 557 -10.61 22.87 10.24
N SER A 558 -11.34 21.77 10.33
CA SER A 558 -10.78 20.42 10.28
C SER A 558 -10.06 20.17 8.96
N LEU A 559 -10.68 20.50 7.83
CA LEU A 559 -10.09 20.36 6.50
C LEU A 559 -8.76 21.13 6.38
N ASP A 560 -8.69 22.34 6.92
CA ASP A 560 -7.48 23.19 6.87
C ASP A 560 -6.27 22.53 7.57
N THR A 561 -6.47 21.64 8.56
CA THR A 561 -5.39 20.89 9.24
C THR A 561 -4.72 19.82 8.37
N TRP A 562 -5.31 19.53 7.21
CA TRP A 562 -4.83 18.57 6.22
C TRP A 562 -4.29 19.24 4.95
N MET A 563 -4.31 20.57 4.88
CA MET A 563 -3.78 21.31 3.76
C MET A 563 -2.29 21.60 3.98
N TYR A 564 -1.45 21.01 3.14
CA TYR A 564 0.00 21.14 3.23
C TYR A 564 0.57 21.85 2.01
N GLU A 565 1.70 22.53 2.21
CA GLU A 565 2.57 23.05 1.14
C GLU A 565 3.99 22.52 1.37
N PHE A 566 4.64 22.03 0.31
CA PHE A 566 6.03 21.60 0.34
C PHE A 566 6.93 22.67 -0.30
N ASP A 567 7.19 23.74 0.46
CA ASP A 567 7.90 24.93 0.01
C ASP A 567 9.43 24.85 0.15
N ALA A 568 9.95 23.72 0.66
CA ALA A 568 11.39 23.46 0.71
C ALA A 568 12.02 23.20 -0.69
N PHE A 569 11.21 22.81 -1.69
CA PHE A 569 11.69 22.45 -3.03
C PHE A 569 11.46 23.56 -4.07
N LYS A 570 12.39 23.68 -5.01
CA LYS A 570 12.28 24.61 -6.15
C LYS A 570 11.43 24.09 -7.31
N VAL A 571 11.15 22.79 -7.31
CA VAL A 571 10.28 22.13 -8.29
C VAL A 571 8.96 21.77 -7.61
N PRO A 572 7.83 21.81 -8.34
CA PRO A 572 6.57 21.35 -7.79
C PRO A 572 6.68 19.89 -7.32
N ILE A 573 6.24 19.63 -6.10
CA ILE A 573 5.96 18.29 -5.62
C ILE A 573 4.46 18.11 -5.73
N PHE A 574 4.04 17.20 -6.59
CA PHE A 574 2.67 16.72 -6.66
C PHE A 574 2.52 15.46 -5.85
#